data_AF-A0AAN4YV46-F1
#
_entry.id   AF-A0AAN4YV46-F1
#
_cell.length_a   1.000
_cell.length_b   1.000
_cell.length_c   1.000
_cell.angle_alpha   90.00
_cell.angle_beta   90.00
_cell.angle_gamma   90.00
#
_symmetry.space_group_name_H-M   'P 1'
#
loop_
_entity.id
_entity.type
_entity.pdbx_description
1 polymer ?
#
loop_
_entity_poly.entity_id
_entity_poly.type
_entity_poly.pdbx_seq_one_letter_code
_entity_poly.pdbx_strand_id
1 'polypeptide(L)' 'MSSNNFRITEHIVPGCHIREYAGSTAGRQEDVLRLHVKQYTPLNPPEPLSPEAVTIIAAHGVGLAKVYP' A
#
# COMPACT_ATOMS: atom_id res chain seq x y z
N MET A 1 2.86 -1.92 13.06
CA MET A 1 2.56 -3.35 12.84
C MET A 1 3.82 -4.15 13.09
N SER A 2 3.71 -5.29 13.78
CA SER A 2 4.87 -6.06 14.23
C SER A 2 5.60 -6.72 13.05
N SER A 3 6.92 -6.48 12.93
CA SER A 3 7.81 -7.21 12.02
C SER A 3 8.07 -8.64 12.47
N ASN A 4 7.67 -9.04 13.68
CA ASN A 4 7.97 -10.36 14.22
C ASN A 4 7.11 -11.48 13.60
N ASN A 5 5.96 -11.13 13.01
CA ASN A 5 5.03 -12.10 12.45
C ASN A 5 4.98 -12.08 10.91
N PHE A 6 5.49 -11.01 10.31
CA PHE A 6 5.34 -10.74 8.88
C PHE A 6 6.65 -10.28 8.26
N ARG A 7 6.94 -10.80 7.07
CA ARG A 7 7.87 -10.19 6.14
C ARG A 7 7.21 -8.95 5.53
N ILE A 8 7.88 -7.82 5.65
CA ILE A 8 7.39 -6.55 5.11
C ILE A 8 8.09 -6.26 3.79
N THR A 9 7.33 -6.12 2.71
CA THR A 9 7.82 -5.68 1.40
C THR A 9 7.28 -4.29 1.10
N GLU A 10 8.15 -3.34 0.77
CA GLU A 10 7.75 -1.99 0.38
C GLU A 10 7.63 -1.87 -1.14
N HIS A 11 6.58 -1.20 -1.58
CA HIS A 11 6.30 -0.93 -2.99
C HIS A 11 6.03 0.55 -3.19
N ILE A 12 6.53 1.09 -4.31
CA ILE A 12 6.17 2.43 -4.79
C ILE A 12 5.49 2.24 -6.14
N VAL A 13 4.16 2.38 -6.15
CA VAL A 13 3.34 2.13 -7.34
C VAL A 13 2.74 3.43 -7.88
N PRO A 14 2.49 3.55 -9.19
CA PRO A 14 1.72 4.66 -9.73
C PRO A 14 0.29 4.63 -9.16
N GLY A 15 -0.22 5.80 -8.76
CA GLY A 15 -1.61 6.01 -8.39
C GLY A 15 -2.53 6.10 -9.61
N CYS A 16 -3.79 6.43 -9.38
CA CYS A 16 -4.74 6.64 -10.47
C CYS A 16 -4.31 7.82 -11.37
N HIS A 17 -4.44 7.61 -12.68
CA HIS A 17 -4.14 8.63 -13.67
C HIS A 17 -5.27 9.68 -13.75
N ILE A 18 -6.51 9.23 -13.96
CA ILE A 18 -7.72 10.08 -13.99
C ILE A 18 -8.10 10.44 -12.55
N ARG A 19 -8.37 11.72 -12.32
CA ARG A 19 -8.64 12.30 -11.00
C ARG A 19 -9.82 13.26 -11.04
N GLU A 20 -10.50 13.37 -9.91
CA GLU A 20 -11.74 14.14 -9.78
C GLU A 20 -11.50 15.65 -9.91
N TYR A 21 -10.42 16.18 -9.30
CA TYR A 21 -10.16 17.62 -9.23
C TYR A 21 -9.00 18.05 -10.12
N ALA A 22 -9.19 19.14 -10.86
CA ALA A 22 -8.10 19.87 -11.51
C ALA A 22 -7.10 20.39 -10.46
N GLY A 23 -5.79 20.36 -10.79
CA GLY A 23 -4.75 20.82 -9.85
C GLY A 23 -4.45 19.85 -8.70
N SER A 24 -4.84 18.57 -8.84
CA SER A 24 -4.45 17.49 -7.90
C SER A 24 -2.93 17.22 -7.89
N THR A 25 -2.16 17.86 -8.76
CA THR A 25 -0.70 17.93 -8.76
C THR A 25 -0.27 19.40 -8.74
N ALA A 26 0.88 19.68 -8.14
CA ALA A 26 1.47 21.01 -8.16
C ALA A 26 2.12 21.37 -9.52
N GLY A 27 2.46 20.36 -10.32
CA GLY A 27 3.11 20.50 -11.62
C GLY A 27 2.13 20.33 -12.78
N ARG A 28 2.44 19.41 -13.68
CA ARG A 28 1.59 19.08 -14.82
C ARG A 28 0.44 18.18 -14.36
N GLN A 29 -0.72 18.28 -14.99
CA GLN A 29 -1.86 17.39 -14.74
C GLN A 29 -1.48 15.90 -14.92
N GLU A 30 -0.56 15.62 -15.83
CA GLU A 30 -0.05 14.28 -16.15
C GLU A 30 0.97 13.73 -15.16
N ASP A 31 1.41 14.54 -14.18
CA ASP A 31 2.42 14.10 -13.20
C ASP A 31 1.86 12.94 -12.37
N VAL A 32 2.65 11.87 -12.27
CA VAL A 32 2.22 10.62 -11.64
C VAL A 32 2.32 10.73 -10.12
N LEU A 33 1.18 10.65 -9.43
CA LEU A 33 1.19 10.41 -7.98
C LEU A 33 1.72 9.01 -7.71
N ARG A 34 2.54 8.88 -6.67
CA ARG A 34 3.07 7.61 -6.22
C ARG A 34 2.42 7.21 -4.91
N LEU A 35 1.97 5.96 -4.82
CA LEU A 35 1.46 5.36 -3.59
C LEU A 35 2.57 4.51 -2.97
N HIS A 36 2.86 4.76 -1.70
CA HIS A 36 3.72 3.90 -0.90
C HIS A 36 2.89 2.81 -0.23
N VAL A 37 3.17 1.55 -0.55
CA VAL A 37 2.45 0.39 -0.03
C VAL A 37 3.43 -0.47 0.74
N LYS A 38 3.02 -0.92 1.94
CA LYS A 38 3.75 -1.98 2.65
C LYS A 38 2.88 -3.23 2.66
N GLN A 39 3.37 -4.29 2.05
CA GLN A 39 2.76 -5.61 2.06
C GLN A 39 3.33 -6.41 3.22
N TYR A 40 2.44 -7.06 3.98
CA TYR A 40 2.81 -7.88 5.13
C TYR A 40 2.47 -9.33 4.79
N THR A 41 3.48 -10.14 4.45
CA THR A 41 3.31 -11.56 4.16
C THR A 41 3.67 -12.36 5.41
N PRO A 42 2.85 -13.32 5.88
CA PRO A 42 3.21 -14.17 7.02
C PRO A 42 4.59 -14.81 6.83
N LEU A 43 5.40 -14.92 7.88
CA LEU A 43 6.76 -15.48 7.77
C LEU A 43 6.77 -16.95 7.34
N ASN A 44 5.81 -17.74 7.84
CA ASN A 44 5.68 -19.17 7.58
C ASN A 44 4.25 -19.48 7.09
N PRO A 45 3.88 -19.07 5.86
CA PRO A 45 2.56 -19.41 5.33
C PRO A 45 2.51 -20.92 5.00
N PRO A 46 1.34 -21.56 5.12
CA PRO A 46 1.17 -22.95 4.67
C PRO A 46 1.43 -23.08 3.17
N GLU A 47 2.04 -24.19 2.77
CA GLU A 47 2.34 -24.53 1.38
C GLU A 47 1.77 -25.92 1.05
N PRO A 48 0.77 -26.03 0.13
CA PRO A 48 0.22 -24.96 -0.70
C PRO A 48 -0.66 -23.97 0.08
N LEU A 49 -0.84 -22.77 -0.49
CA LEU A 49 -1.74 -21.78 0.08
C LEU A 49 -3.16 -22.34 0.18
N SER A 50 -3.81 -22.16 1.34
CA SER A 50 -5.21 -22.60 1.49
C SER A 50 -6.13 -21.82 0.54
N PRO A 51 -7.14 -22.48 -0.08
CA PRO A 51 -8.21 -21.79 -0.80
C PRO A 51 -8.98 -20.77 0.05
N GLU A 52 -8.93 -20.91 1.38
CA GLU A 52 -9.59 -20.02 2.35
C GLU A 52 -8.68 -18.86 2.80
N ALA A 53 -7.51 -18.68 2.18
CA ALA A 53 -6.58 -17.62 2.54
C ALA A 53 -7.22 -16.22 2.37
N VAL A 54 -6.97 -15.34 3.35
CA VAL A 54 -7.52 -13.97 3.36
C VAL A 54 -6.42 -12.97 3.07
N THR A 55 -6.72 -12.03 2.17
CA THR A 55 -5.94 -10.80 1.99
C THR A 55 -6.69 -9.62 2.57
N ILE A 56 -6.02 -8.84 3.42
CA ILE A 56 -6.58 -7.63 4.02
C ILE A 56 -5.96 -6.41 3.36
N ILE A 57 -6.80 -5.51 2.85
CA ILE A 57 -6.39 -4.21 2.34
C ILE A 57 -6.81 -3.16 3.36
N ALA A 58 -5.85 -2.36 3.83
CA ALA A 58 -6.09 -1.32 4.82
C ALA A 58 -5.55 0.02 4.32
N ALA A 59 -6.29 1.09 4.63
CA ALA A 59 -5.91 2.48 4.42
C ALA A 59 -6.02 3.25 5.73
N HIS A 60 -5.25 4.32 5.87
CA HIS A 60 -5.30 5.16 7.06
C HIS A 60 -6.48 6.14 7.01
N GLY A 61 -6.87 6.66 8.17
CA GLY A 61 -7.81 7.79 8.26
C GLY A 61 -7.15 9.12 7.88
N VAL A 62 -7.94 10.14 7.55
CA VAL A 62 -7.42 11.46 7.13
C VAL A 62 -6.39 12.01 8.13
N GLY A 63 -5.25 12.48 7.61
CA GLY A 63 -4.17 13.06 8.42
C GLY A 63 -3.28 12.05 9.17
N LEU A 64 -3.59 10.76 9.13
CA LEU A 64 -2.80 9.71 9.80
C LEU A 64 -1.76 9.11 8.85
N ALA A 65 -0.63 9.81 8.70
CA ALA A 65 0.45 9.33 7.86
C ALA A 65 0.99 7.96 8.30
N LYS A 66 1.47 7.20 7.32
CA LYS A 66 2.21 5.97 7.59
C LYS A 66 3.54 6.31 8.22
N VAL A 67 3.75 5.87 9.46
CA VAL A 67 4.99 6.09 10.19
C VAL A 67 6.07 5.14 9.65
N TYR A 68 7.24 5.68 9.31
CA TYR A 68 8.45 4.90 9.06
C TYR A 68 9.18 4.69 10.39
N PRO A 69 9.67 3.47 10.69
CA PRO A 69 10.59 3.25 11.80
C PRO A 69 11.95 3.92 11.55
#